data_AF-A0A8X6YP30-F1
#
_entry.id   AF-A0A8X6YP30-F1
#
_cell.length_a   1.000
_cell.length_b   1.000
_cell.length_c   1.000
_cell.angle_alpha   90.00
_cell.angle_beta   90.00
_cell.angle_gamma   90.00
#
_symmetry.space_group_name_H-M   'P 1'
#
loop_
_entity.id
_entity.type
_entity.pdbx_description
1 polymer ?
#
loop_
_entity_poly.entity_id
_entity_poly.type
_entity_poly.pdbx_seq_one_letter_code
_entity_poly.pdbx_strand_id
1 'polypeptide(L)'
;MGIKRLPSYRDFWSTNEILHDAFVSGLMPVRKLLWILGNIHLNDNNLMPKKSEKNFDKLYKVRPFLDHLSEMFFKVFKPGHKQAIDESMIKFKG
;
A
#
# COMPACT_ATOMS: atom_id res chain seq x y z
N MET A 1 -8.76 -6.87 2.14
CA MET A 1 -9.99 -7.15 1.36
C MET A 1 -9.70 -7.41 -0.12
N GLY A 2 -8.73 -8.26 -0.46
CA GLY A 2 -8.44 -8.55 -1.87
C GLY A 2 -9.47 -9.49 -2.47
N ILE A 3 -9.63 -10.65 -1.81
CA ILE A 3 -10.53 -11.74 -2.18
C ILE A 3 -11.98 -11.39 -1.81
N LYS A 4 -12.28 -11.29 -0.50
CA LYS A 4 -13.59 -10.79 -0.03
C LYS A 4 -13.60 -9.28 -0.06
N ARG A 5 -14.57 -8.71 -0.77
CA ARG A 5 -14.79 -7.27 -0.92
C ARG A 5 -16.17 -6.90 -0.36
N LEU A 6 -16.18 -5.99 0.61
CA LEU A 6 -17.35 -5.33 1.16
C LEU A 6 -17.31 -3.84 0.78
N PRO A 7 -18.41 -3.09 0.94
CA PRO A 7 -18.45 -1.67 0.62
C PRO A 7 -17.39 -0.85 1.37
N SER A 8 -17.17 -1.16 2.65
CA SER A 8 -16.12 -0.58 3.49
C SER A 8 -15.31 -1.67 4.17
N TYR A 9 -14.02 -1.41 4.42
CA TYR A 9 -13.21 -2.32 5.24
C TYR A 9 -13.67 -2.37 6.69
N ARG A 10 -14.37 -1.34 7.18
CA ARG A 10 -14.96 -1.37 8.52
C ARG A 10 -16.09 -2.40 8.64
N ASP A 11 -16.72 -2.75 7.52
CA ASP A 11 -17.86 -3.67 7.51
C ASP A 11 -17.47 -5.09 7.92
N PHE A 12 -16.20 -5.47 7.80
CA PHE A 12 -15.69 -6.75 8.31
C PHE A 12 -15.86 -6.88 9.83
N TRP A 13 -15.92 -5.75 10.55
CA TRP A 13 -16.17 -5.67 11.99
C TRP A 13 -17.60 -5.23 12.32
N SER A 14 -18.50 -5.23 11.34
CA SER A 14 -19.91 -4.88 11.57
C SER A 14 -20.55 -5.83 12.56
N THR A 15 -21.56 -5.34 13.29
CA THR A 15 -22.46 -6.18 14.10
C THR A 15 -23.58 -6.79 13.25
N ASN A 16 -23.80 -6.30 12.03
CA ASN A 16 -24.74 -6.90 11.09
C ASN A 16 -24.13 -8.20 10.52
N GLU A 17 -24.79 -9.33 10.77
CA GLU A 17 -24.33 -10.67 10.40
C GLU A 17 -24.02 -10.82 8.89
N ILE A 18 -24.75 -10.12 8.02
CA ILE A 18 -24.53 -10.17 6.56
C ILE A 18 -23.16 -9.58 6.17
N LEU A 19 -22.73 -8.55 6.90
CA LEU A 19 -21.48 -7.83 6.65
C LEU A 19 -20.32 -8.38 7.49
N HIS A 20 -20.63 -8.86 8.69
CA HIS A 20 -19.65 -9.35 9.64
C HIS A 20 -18.78 -10.45 9.03
N ASP A 21 -17.48 -10.39 9.31
CA ASP A 21 -16.55 -11.44 8.94
C ASP A 21 -15.80 -11.91 10.18
N ALA A 22 -16.18 -13.08 10.69
CA ALA A 22 -15.61 -13.63 11.93
C ALA A 22 -14.10 -13.89 11.81
N PHE A 23 -13.62 -14.28 10.62
CA PHE A 23 -12.20 -14.56 10.41
C PHE A 23 -11.38 -13.26 10.48
N VAL A 24 -11.74 -12.24 9.71
CA VAL A 24 -11.00 -10.97 9.68
C VAL A 24 -11.14 -10.23 11.00
N SER A 25 -12.35 -10.18 11.57
CA SER A 25 -12.58 -9.47 12.83
C SER A 25 -11.93 -10.15 14.03
N GLY A 26 -11.79 -11.48 14.01
CA GLY A 26 -11.08 -12.26 15.02
C GLY A 26 -9.57 -12.05 15.03
N LEU A 27 -8.96 -11.65 13.91
CA LEU A 27 -7.50 -11.45 13.82
C LEU A 27 -7.01 -10.19 14.56
N MET A 28 -7.75 -9.09 14.47
CA MET A 28 -7.46 -7.87 15.22
C MET A 28 -8.67 -6.93 15.31
N PRO A 29 -8.76 -6.09 16.36
CA PRO A 29 -9.81 -5.07 16.42
C PRO A 29 -9.66 -4.01 15.31
N VAL A 30 -10.78 -3.53 14.76
CA VAL A 30 -10.81 -2.49 13.70
C VAL A 30 -10.01 -1.25 14.08
N ARG A 31 -10.03 -0.86 15.36
CA ARG A 31 -9.30 0.31 15.87
C ARG A 31 -7.78 0.15 15.69
N LYS A 32 -7.25 -1.06 15.88
CA LYS A 32 -5.82 -1.34 15.69
C LYS A 32 -5.44 -1.24 14.22
N LEU A 33 -6.25 -1.83 13.32
CA LEU A 33 -6.03 -1.71 11.88
C LEU A 33 -6.03 -0.25 11.42
N LEU A 34 -7.04 0.52 11.85
CA LEU A 34 -7.17 1.95 11.52
C LEU A 34 -5.97 2.76 12.00
N TRP A 35 -5.50 2.48 13.21
CA TRP A 35 -4.32 3.16 13.76
C TRP A 35 -3.07 2.86 12.92
N ILE A 36 -2.85 1.59 12.55
CA ILE A 36 -1.74 1.21 11.67
C ILE A 36 -1.87 1.92 10.32
N LEU A 37 -3.03 1.80 9.65
CA LEU A 37 -3.27 2.39 8.33
C LEU A 37 -3.04 3.90 8.29
N GLY A 38 -3.41 4.63 9.35
CA GLY A 38 -3.20 6.07 9.45
C GLY A 38 -1.76 6.49 9.79
N ASN A 39 -0.91 5.57 10.24
CA ASN A 39 0.43 5.89 10.76
C ASN A 39 1.57 5.11 10.08
N ILE A 40 1.31 4.40 8.98
CA ILE A 40 2.37 3.76 8.18
C ILE A 40 3.24 4.84 7.51
N HIS A 41 4.54 4.82 7.80
CA HIS A 41 5.56 5.64 7.17
C HIS A 41 6.61 4.73 6.54
N LEU A 42 6.97 4.98 5.27
CA LEU A 42 7.92 4.15 4.51
C LEU A 42 9.26 4.86 4.27
N ASN A 43 9.42 6.10 4.73
CA ASN A 43 10.67 6.85 4.70
C ASN A 43 10.69 7.90 5.83
N ASP A 44 11.88 8.38 6.20
CA ASP A 44 12.07 9.40 7.23
C ASP A 44 11.76 10.80 6.68
N ASN A 45 10.63 11.36 7.09
CA ASN A 45 10.20 12.69 6.66
C ASN A 45 11.13 13.82 7.14
N ASN A 46 11.93 13.61 8.18
CA ASN A 46 12.86 14.63 8.69
C ASN A 46 14.03 14.89 7.74
N LEU A 47 14.31 13.93 6.86
CA LEU A 47 15.38 13.98 5.88
C LEU A 47 14.89 14.39 4.49
N MET A 48 13.59 14.72 4.35
CA MET A 48 12.99 15.07 3.06
C MET A 48 13.49 16.44 2.58
N PRO A 49 14.15 16.52 1.41
CA PRO A 49 14.58 17.79 0.83
C PRO A 49 13.40 18.73 0.55
N LYS A 50 13.65 20.04 0.57
CA LYS A 50 12.64 21.04 0.21
C LYS A 50 12.39 21.04 -1.30
N LYS A 51 11.19 21.43 -1.73
CA LYS A 51 10.80 21.51 -3.16
C LYS A 51 11.74 22.34 -4.04
N SER A 52 12.42 23.34 -3.46
CA SER A 52 13.38 24.21 -4.16
C SER A 52 14.78 23.59 -4.29
N GLU A 53 15.06 22.48 -3.61
CA GLU A 53 16.37 21.85 -3.60
C GLU A 53 16.51 20.88 -4.77
N LYS A 54 17.73 20.79 -5.33
CA LYS A 54 18.03 19.94 -6.48
C LYS A 54 17.70 18.46 -6.27
N ASN A 55 17.77 17.99 -5.02
CA ASN A 55 17.56 16.59 -4.65
C ASN A 55 16.11 16.27 -4.27
N PHE A 56 15.17 17.18 -4.51
CA PHE A 56 13.76 16.94 -4.23
C PHE A 56 13.18 15.82 -5.11
N ASP A 57 12.68 14.77 -4.44
CA ASP A 57 11.93 13.69 -5.09
C ASP A 57 10.45 13.76 -4.69
N LYS A 58 9.56 13.86 -5.67
CA LYS A 58 8.10 13.83 -5.45
C LYS A 58 7.64 12.52 -4.79
N LEU A 59 8.35 11.41 -5.03
CA LEU A 59 8.04 10.10 -4.47
C LEU A 59 8.86 9.76 -3.22
N TYR A 60 9.58 10.73 -2.63
CA TYR A 60 10.49 10.52 -1.51
C TYR A 60 9.91 9.62 -0.41
N LYS A 61 8.66 9.85 -0.01
CA LYS A 61 7.99 9.12 1.09
C LYS A 61 7.85 7.62 0.86
N VAL A 62 7.89 7.16 -0.39
CA VAL A 62 7.76 5.73 -0.77
C VAL A 62 9.00 5.22 -1.51
N ARG A 63 9.97 6.09 -1.82
CA ARG A 63 11.13 5.78 -2.65
C ARG A 63 11.91 4.55 -2.18
N PRO A 64 12.31 4.41 -0.90
CA PRO A 64 13.09 3.25 -0.47
C PRO A 64 12.35 1.93 -0.68
N PHE A 65 11.03 1.94 -0.51
CA PHE A 65 10.20 0.77 -0.72
C PHE A 65 10.08 0.40 -2.20
N LEU A 66 9.89 1.39 -3.08
CA LEU A 66 9.83 1.16 -4.53
C LEU A 66 11.17 0.64 -5.07
N ASP A 67 12.28 1.21 -4.61
CA ASP A 67 13.62 0.80 -5.03
C ASP A 67 13.90 -0.64 -4.60
N HIS A 68 13.60 -0.98 -3.34
CA HIS A 68 13.72 -2.34 -2.83
C HIS A 68 12.90 -3.35 -3.63
N LEU A 69 11.64 -3.04 -3.95
CA LEU A 69 10.80 -3.92 -4.76
C LEU A 69 11.35 -4.09 -6.17
N SER A 70 11.80 -3.01 -6.81
CA SER A 70 12.40 -3.05 -8.15
C SER A 70 13.62 -3.97 -8.17
N GLU A 71 14.56 -3.76 -7.25
CA GLU A 71 15.76 -4.61 -7.10
C GLU A 71 15.39 -6.07 -6.88
N MET A 72 14.43 -6.35 -6.00
CA MET A 72 14.00 -7.70 -5.70
C MET A 72 13.35 -8.38 -6.91
N PHE A 73 12.49 -7.69 -7.66
CA PHE A 73 11.83 -8.26 -8.85
C PHE A 73 12.84 -8.63 -9.92
N PHE A 74 13.84 -7.79 -10.18
CA PHE A 74 14.93 -8.12 -11.11
C PHE A 74 15.77 -9.30 -10.63
N LYS A 75 16.00 -9.42 -9.32
CA LYS A 75 16.81 -10.49 -8.74
C LYS A 75 16.11 -11.85 -8.78
N VAL A 76 14.81 -11.88 -8.47
CA VAL A 76 14.08 -13.16 -8.29
C VAL A 76 13.49 -13.71 -9.58
N PHE A 77 13.34 -12.87 -10.61
CA PHE A 77 12.70 -13.28 -11.85
C PHE A 77 13.46 -12.75 -13.07
N LYS A 78 13.84 -13.68 -13.96
CA LYS A 78 14.39 -13.37 -15.28
C LYS A 78 13.26 -13.45 -16.32
N PRO A 79 12.84 -12.33 -16.93
CA PRO A 79 11.76 -12.36 -17.91
C PRO A 79 12.17 -13.12 -19.18
N GLY A 80 11.18 -13.71 -19.85
CA GLY A 80 11.37 -14.38 -21.13
C GLY A 80 11.63 -13.40 -22.28
N HIS A 81 11.81 -13.95 -23.48
CA HIS A 81 12.11 -13.15 -24.68
C HIS A 81 10.97 -12.21 -25.12
N LYS A 82 9.72 -12.65 -24.95
CA LYS A 82 8.54 -11.86 -25.35
C LYS A 82 8.04 -11.08 -24.16
N GLN A 83 8.24 -9.77 -24.17
CA GLN A 83 7.82 -8.84 -23.13
C GLN A 83 6.89 -7.79 -23.72
N ALA A 84 5.90 -7.38 -22.95
CA ALA A 84 5.01 -6.27 -23.27
C ALA A 84 5.22 -5.18 -22.21
N ILE A 85 5.32 -3.94 -22.66
CA ILE A 85 5.45 -2.76 -21.81
C ILE A 85 4.17 -1.95 -22.00
N ASP A 86 3.49 -1.69 -20.90
CA ASP A 86 2.27 -0.89 -20.87
C ASP A 86 2.20 -0.11 -19.57
N GLU A 87 1.39 0.94 -19.54
CA GLU A 87 1.13 1.73 -18.35
C GLU A 87 -0.02 1.18 -17.52
N SER A 88 0.04 1.38 -16.21
CA SER A 88 -1.05 1.05 -15.30
C SER A 88 -1.37 2.25 -14.43
N MET A 89 -2.65 2.56 -14.31
CA MET A 89 -3.12 3.69 -13.52
C MET A 89 -3.62 3.23 -12.15
N ILE A 90 -3.05 3.81 -11.10
CA ILE A 90 -3.57 3.68 -9.73
C ILE A 90 -4.49 4.87 -9.48
N LYS A 91 -5.80 4.60 -9.44
CA LYS A 91 -6.81 5.64 -9.17
C LYS A 91 -6.64 6.20 -7.76
N PHE A 92 -6.43 7.50 -7.67
CA PHE A 92 -6.39 8.25 -6.41
C PHE A 92 -7.27 9.50 -6.53
N LYS A 93 -8.12 9.73 -5.53
CA LYS A 93 -8.86 10.97 -5.35
C LYS A 93 -8.51 11.45 -3.95
N GLY A 94 -7.75 12.55 -3.90
CA GLY A 94 -7.18 13.12 -2.67
C GLY A 94 -8.22 13.37 -1.60
#